data_AF-A0A9P5JLR6-F1
#
_entry.id   AF-A0A9P5JLR6-F1
#
_cell.length_a   1.000
_cell.length_b   1.000
_cell.length_c   1.000
_cell.angle_alpha   90.00
_cell.angle_beta   90.00
_cell.angle_gamma   90.00
#
_symmetry.space_group_name_H-M   'P 1'
#
loop_
_entity.id
_entity.type
_entity.pdbx_description
1 polymer ?
#
loop_
_entity_poly.entity_id
_entity_poly.type
_entity_poly.pdbx_seq_one_letter_code
_entity_poly.pdbx_strand_id
1 'polypeptide(L)'
;MNVPLFLSAFHLHEHRMNLQPALVYSVLSLSTFLKSSNLEDGILGRKKALILRTMAQMSLEQSINCNYITPGLAQAALILVLFEVCCHPEHSAYRANSMLQTLDSLIRTLGFLDMDINDPQLTRFRDHTGVVGTSLMARTRGSTSPPGLRVGNAGMGVGGSISGVGSSTLDGGGGCSCTLFKISSTNPTSAKTTPFWLATPGWNSSWTLAETRFEEQRRLVWSAMTLAAAHVSYSNSLGLPPLDLAITKPWMINVLFPGETLYRGSNPKLSYDILPGDPSPKDSVWALYARSQLLFASAAHVKYSDRLSEKDKAEFAVRAWLETERIEAQLDVHTCDVEKATIYHGREYLFNTQNLVSSQFTSHVPHPYLGDGSFHRAKAVNWLNHQRHVANFLFGRLEMITGLHHNLLAKRPYFIFWFFGQVARYLNIWQQDNTLIMALDLAKTLLPPMEYLMSIYPSERE
;
A
#
# COMPACT_ATOMS: atom_id res chain seq x y z
N MET A 1 -5.93 12.48 -6.46
CA MET A 1 -6.67 13.52 -7.19
C MET A 1 -7.75 14.12 -6.29
N ASN A 2 -7.89 15.44 -6.26
CA ASN A 2 -9.04 16.09 -5.62
C ASN A 2 -10.20 16.18 -6.64
N VAL A 3 -11.25 15.37 -6.44
CA VAL A 3 -12.35 15.23 -7.43
C VAL A 3 -13.13 16.53 -7.64
N PRO A 4 -13.55 17.28 -6.60
CA PRO A 4 -14.17 18.59 -6.80
C PRO A 4 -13.34 19.54 -7.66
N LEU A 5 -12.04 19.67 -7.36
CA LEU A 5 -11.14 20.53 -8.15
C LEU A 5 -11.02 20.04 -9.59
N PHE A 6 -10.86 18.73 -9.82
CA PHE A 6 -10.81 18.17 -11.16
C PHE A 6 -12.09 18.45 -11.97
N LEU A 7 -13.27 18.18 -11.38
CA LEU A 7 -14.55 18.42 -12.06
C LEU A 7 -14.77 19.90 -12.34
N SER A 8 -14.42 20.79 -11.41
CA SER A 8 -14.50 22.23 -11.63
C SER A 8 -13.62 22.68 -12.81
N ALA A 9 -12.40 22.16 -12.92
CA ALA A 9 -11.50 22.44 -14.03
C ALA A 9 -12.00 21.84 -15.36
N PHE A 10 -12.66 20.68 -15.30
CA PHE A 10 -13.21 20.02 -16.48
C PHE A 10 -14.45 20.73 -17.04
N HIS A 11 -15.35 21.21 -16.17
CA HIS A 11 -16.61 21.83 -16.58
C HIS A 11 -16.45 23.29 -17.03
N LEU A 12 -15.52 24.04 -16.45
CA LEU A 12 -15.28 25.45 -16.80
C LEU A 12 -14.38 25.56 -18.03
N HIS A 13 -14.84 26.26 -19.07
CA HIS A 13 -14.15 26.36 -20.36
C HIS A 13 -12.72 26.92 -20.22
N GLU A 14 -12.56 27.98 -19.44
CA GLU A 14 -11.27 28.65 -19.20
C GLU A 14 -10.25 27.71 -18.51
N HIS A 15 -10.71 26.89 -17.57
CA HIS A 15 -9.85 25.95 -16.86
C HIS A 15 -9.55 24.68 -17.65
N ARG A 16 -10.45 24.29 -18.57
CA ARG A 16 -10.28 23.11 -19.41
C ARG A 16 -9.05 23.21 -20.32
N MET A 17 -8.72 24.42 -20.76
CA MET A 17 -7.52 24.69 -21.58
C MET A 17 -6.22 24.29 -20.89
N ASN A 18 -6.21 24.29 -19.55
CA ASN A 18 -5.03 23.94 -18.75
C ASN A 18 -5.02 22.45 -18.34
N LEU A 19 -6.07 21.69 -18.67
CA LEU A 19 -6.17 20.28 -18.30
C LEU A 19 -5.36 19.41 -19.27
N GLN A 20 -4.54 18.50 -18.75
CA GLN A 20 -3.77 17.59 -19.58
C GLN A 20 -4.72 16.68 -20.40
N PRO A 21 -4.67 16.66 -21.74
CA PRO A 21 -5.50 15.76 -22.54
C PRO A 21 -5.25 14.28 -22.20
N ALA A 22 -3.99 13.92 -21.94
CA ALA A 22 -3.59 12.59 -21.49
C ALA A 22 -4.35 12.14 -20.22
N LEU A 23 -4.61 13.06 -19.29
CA LEU A 23 -5.34 12.76 -18.06
C LEU A 23 -6.79 12.40 -18.36
N VAL A 24 -7.46 13.16 -19.22
CA VAL A 24 -8.85 12.88 -19.61
C VAL A 24 -8.95 11.53 -20.31
N TYR A 25 -8.10 11.28 -21.31
CA TYR A 25 -8.13 10.02 -22.05
C TYR A 25 -7.76 8.82 -21.17
N SER A 26 -6.81 8.95 -20.24
CA SER A 26 -6.45 7.87 -19.32
C SER A 26 -7.60 7.51 -18.37
N VAL A 27 -8.28 8.51 -17.79
CA VAL A 27 -9.48 8.30 -16.95
C VAL A 27 -10.59 7.61 -17.75
N LEU A 28 -10.86 8.07 -18.98
CA LEU A 28 -11.86 7.47 -19.86
C LEU A 28 -11.49 6.05 -20.26
N SER A 29 -10.22 5.80 -20.57
CA SER A 29 -9.72 4.47 -20.92
C SER A 29 -9.92 3.48 -19.78
N LEU A 30 -9.44 3.81 -18.58
CA LEU A 30 -9.59 2.94 -17.41
C LEU A 30 -11.06 2.74 -17.05
N SER A 31 -11.86 3.81 -16.98
CA SER A 31 -13.28 3.69 -16.63
C SER A 31 -14.10 2.88 -17.66
N THR A 32 -13.77 3.00 -18.95
CA THR A 32 -14.36 2.16 -20.00
C THR A 32 -13.93 0.71 -19.83
N PHE A 33 -12.64 0.47 -19.52
CA PHE A 33 -12.15 -0.89 -19.30
C PHE A 33 -12.83 -1.58 -18.10
N LEU A 34 -12.99 -0.88 -16.97
CA LEU A 34 -13.67 -1.43 -15.78
C LEU A 34 -15.17 -1.74 -16.02
N LYS A 35 -15.74 -1.29 -17.14
CA LYS A 35 -17.12 -1.60 -17.60
C LYS A 35 -17.15 -2.59 -18.77
N SER A 36 -16.00 -3.06 -19.21
CA SER A 36 -15.87 -3.90 -20.40
C SER A 36 -15.79 -5.41 -20.12
N SER A 37 -16.18 -5.83 -18.91
CA SER A 37 -16.37 -7.25 -18.63
C SER A 37 -17.41 -7.86 -19.59
N ASN A 38 -17.36 -9.17 -19.82
CA ASN A 38 -18.37 -9.90 -20.59
C ASN A 38 -19.80 -9.80 -19.98
N LEU A 39 -19.93 -9.30 -18.74
CA LEU A 39 -21.21 -9.01 -18.09
C LEU A 39 -21.82 -7.66 -18.51
N GLU A 40 -21.04 -6.79 -19.15
CA GLU A 40 -21.43 -5.42 -19.51
C GLU A 40 -21.02 -5.11 -20.96
N ASP A 41 -20.12 -4.15 -21.21
CA ASP A 41 -19.80 -3.67 -22.56
C ASP A 41 -18.99 -4.68 -23.39
N GLY A 42 -18.53 -5.77 -22.77
CA GLY A 42 -17.86 -6.90 -23.43
C GLY A 42 -16.69 -6.49 -24.34
N ILE A 43 -16.57 -7.18 -25.48
CA ILE A 43 -15.48 -6.99 -26.44
C ILE A 43 -15.46 -5.56 -27.01
N LEU A 44 -16.63 -4.97 -27.27
CA LEU A 44 -16.72 -3.61 -27.82
C LEU A 44 -16.19 -2.58 -26.80
N GLY A 45 -16.54 -2.73 -25.53
CA GLY A 45 -15.99 -1.92 -24.44
C GLY A 45 -14.47 -2.05 -24.35
N ARG A 46 -13.94 -3.27 -24.46
CA ARG A 46 -12.48 -3.52 -24.40
C ARG A 46 -11.76 -2.85 -25.57
N LYS A 47 -12.28 -2.99 -26.79
CA LYS A 47 -11.74 -2.31 -27.99
C LYS A 47 -11.75 -0.79 -27.83
N LYS A 48 -12.87 -0.22 -27.35
CA LYS A 48 -12.98 1.22 -27.08
C LYS A 48 -11.98 1.68 -26.02
N ALA A 49 -11.81 0.91 -24.95
CA ALA A 49 -10.85 1.22 -23.89
C ALA A 49 -9.40 1.24 -24.40
N LEU A 50 -9.03 0.31 -25.29
CA LEU A 50 -7.72 0.28 -25.94
C LEU A 50 -7.50 1.49 -26.85
N ILE A 51 -8.50 1.90 -27.64
CA ILE A 51 -8.42 3.12 -28.47
C ILE A 51 -8.19 4.35 -27.58
N LEU A 52 -8.97 4.48 -26.49
CA LEU A 52 -8.81 5.56 -25.50
C LEU A 52 -7.42 5.52 -24.84
N ARG A 53 -6.89 4.33 -24.55
CA ARG A 53 -5.54 4.16 -24.00
C ARG A 53 -4.49 4.67 -24.98
N THR A 54 -4.61 4.31 -26.26
CA THR A 54 -3.67 4.76 -27.29
C THR A 54 -3.70 6.28 -27.44
N MET A 55 -4.88 6.91 -27.42
CA MET A 55 -4.99 8.38 -27.43
C MET A 55 -4.36 9.02 -26.18
N ALA A 56 -4.53 8.41 -25.00
CA ALA A 56 -3.89 8.85 -23.77
C ALA A 56 -2.36 8.78 -23.86
N GLN A 57 -1.82 7.66 -24.37
CA GLN A 57 -0.40 7.47 -24.57
C GLN A 57 0.20 8.48 -25.55
N MET A 58 -0.43 8.66 -26.71
CA MET A 58 0.02 9.64 -27.71
C MET A 58 0.02 11.07 -27.15
N SER A 59 -1.03 11.43 -26.41
CA SER A 59 -1.12 12.74 -25.76
C SER A 59 -0.04 12.92 -24.69
N LEU A 60 0.29 11.86 -23.95
CA LEU A 60 1.34 11.87 -22.93
C LEU A 60 2.71 12.08 -23.57
N GLU A 61 3.04 11.30 -24.60
CA GLU A 61 4.30 11.40 -25.35
C GLU A 61 4.45 12.77 -26.02
N GLN A 62 3.40 13.28 -26.64
CA GLN A 62 3.40 14.63 -27.22
C GLN A 62 3.70 15.70 -26.15
N SER A 63 3.10 15.56 -24.97
CA SER A 63 3.34 16.51 -23.86
C SER A 63 4.79 16.46 -23.38
N ILE A 64 5.38 15.27 -23.29
CA ILE A 64 6.79 15.08 -22.95
C ILE A 64 7.68 15.72 -24.02
N ASN A 65 7.41 15.45 -25.30
CA ASN A 65 8.19 15.98 -26.42
C ASN A 65 8.14 17.51 -26.52
N CYS A 66 7.03 18.13 -26.12
CA CYS A 66 6.88 19.58 -26.06
C CYS A 66 7.35 20.19 -24.72
N ASN A 67 7.95 19.40 -23.81
CA ASN A 67 8.32 19.82 -22.45
C ASN A 67 7.15 20.40 -21.62
N TYR A 68 5.91 20.03 -21.94
CA TYR A 68 4.73 20.41 -21.17
C TYR A 68 4.46 19.40 -20.05
N ILE A 69 5.35 19.40 -19.04
CA ILE A 69 5.33 18.47 -17.93
C ILE A 69 4.60 19.12 -16.74
N THR A 70 3.41 18.60 -16.43
CA THR A 70 2.56 19.11 -15.34
C THR A 70 2.24 17.99 -14.33
N PRO A 71 1.76 18.32 -13.12
CA PRO A 71 1.22 17.32 -12.19
C PRO A 71 0.12 16.46 -12.82
N GLY A 72 -0.70 17.03 -13.72
CA GLY A 72 -1.75 16.29 -14.45
C GLY A 72 -1.20 15.23 -15.39
N LEU A 73 -0.01 15.45 -15.96
CA LEU A 73 0.68 14.45 -16.79
C LEU A 73 1.13 13.24 -15.96
N ALA A 74 1.68 13.47 -14.76
CA ALA A 74 2.06 12.39 -13.85
C ALA A 74 0.83 11.63 -13.30
N GLN A 75 -0.29 12.33 -13.06
CA GLN A 75 -1.57 11.67 -12.77
C GLN A 75 -2.06 10.79 -13.93
N ALA A 76 -1.91 11.23 -15.17
CA ALA A 76 -2.25 10.45 -16.35
C ALA A 76 -1.40 9.18 -16.45
N ALA A 77 -0.08 9.32 -16.23
CA ALA A 77 0.85 8.20 -16.18
C ALA A 77 0.45 7.18 -15.09
N LEU A 78 0.08 7.62 -13.89
CA LEU A 78 -0.40 6.75 -12.82
C LEU A 78 -1.62 5.91 -13.25
N ILE A 79 -2.58 6.54 -13.93
CA ILE A 79 -3.78 5.86 -14.41
C ILE A 79 -3.45 4.88 -15.55
N LEU A 80 -2.51 5.24 -16.43
CA LEU A 80 -2.01 4.34 -17.46
C LEU A 80 -1.27 3.15 -16.88
N VAL A 81 -0.44 3.31 -15.83
CA VAL A 81 0.14 2.17 -15.11
C VAL A 81 -0.97 1.25 -14.60
N LEU A 82 -2.00 1.81 -13.95
CA LEU A 82 -3.12 1.02 -13.44
C LEU A 82 -3.88 0.28 -14.57
N PHE A 83 -3.98 0.88 -15.75
CA PHE A 83 -4.53 0.22 -16.93
C PHE A 83 -3.65 -0.94 -17.39
N GLU A 84 -2.34 -0.73 -17.56
CA GLU A 84 -1.41 -1.71 -18.10
C GLU A 84 -1.20 -2.92 -17.16
N VAL A 85 -1.41 -2.76 -15.85
CA VAL A 85 -1.42 -3.89 -14.89
C VAL A 85 -2.74 -4.67 -14.88
N CYS A 86 -3.76 -4.25 -15.63
CA CYS A 86 -4.97 -5.05 -15.80
C CYS A 86 -4.82 -6.10 -16.91
N CYS A 87 -5.58 -7.19 -16.81
CA CYS A 87 -5.63 -8.24 -17.83
C CYS A 87 -6.48 -7.81 -19.04
N HIS A 88 -5.98 -6.86 -19.85
CA HIS A 88 -6.61 -6.44 -21.10
C HIS A 88 -6.07 -7.24 -22.30
N PRO A 89 -6.74 -7.22 -23.48
CA PRO A 89 -6.34 -8.05 -24.62
C PRO A 89 -4.89 -7.85 -25.07
N GLU A 90 -4.40 -6.61 -25.08
CA GLU A 90 -3.02 -6.27 -25.44
C GLU A 90 -2.04 -6.28 -24.23
N HIS A 91 -2.36 -6.98 -23.14
CA HIS A 91 -1.54 -6.94 -21.92
C HIS A 91 -0.13 -7.48 -22.20
N SER A 92 0.87 -6.82 -21.60
CA SER A 92 2.27 -7.24 -21.67
C SER A 92 3.04 -6.69 -20.47
N ALA A 93 3.83 -7.56 -19.84
CA ALA A 93 4.74 -7.17 -18.77
C ALA A 93 5.71 -6.04 -19.20
N TYR A 94 6.14 -6.04 -20.47
CA TYR A 94 6.99 -4.99 -21.01
C TYR A 94 6.32 -3.60 -20.94
N ARG A 95 5.03 -3.53 -21.30
CA ARG A 95 4.28 -2.26 -21.32
C ARG A 95 4.01 -1.76 -19.91
N ALA A 96 3.64 -2.67 -19.00
CA ALA A 96 3.49 -2.34 -17.58
C ALA A 96 4.79 -1.80 -16.97
N ASN A 97 5.93 -2.47 -17.23
CA ASN A 97 7.24 -2.05 -16.74
C ASN A 97 7.65 -0.68 -17.30
N SER A 98 7.52 -0.50 -18.61
CA SER A 98 7.86 0.75 -19.30
C SER A 98 7.01 1.93 -18.81
N MET A 99 5.71 1.71 -18.61
CA MET A 99 4.81 2.74 -18.08
C MET A 99 5.15 3.11 -16.64
N LEU A 100 5.49 2.12 -15.80
CA LEU A 100 5.89 2.36 -14.41
C LEU A 100 7.22 3.14 -14.32
N GLN A 101 8.20 2.85 -15.18
CA GLN A 101 9.43 3.62 -15.30
C GLN A 101 9.19 5.06 -15.79
N THR A 102 8.22 5.24 -16.70
CA THR A 102 7.80 6.57 -17.17
C THR A 102 7.19 7.38 -16.04
N LEU A 103 6.31 6.77 -15.24
CA LEU A 103 5.73 7.41 -14.04
C LEU A 103 6.82 7.80 -13.03
N ASP A 104 7.75 6.90 -12.70
CA ASP A 104 8.86 7.19 -11.80
C ASP A 104 9.70 8.37 -12.29
N SER A 105 9.99 8.41 -13.59
CA SER A 105 10.74 9.50 -14.21
C SER A 105 9.99 10.82 -14.15
N LEU A 106 8.67 10.84 -14.40
CA LEU A 106 7.86 12.05 -14.29
C LEU A 106 7.81 12.58 -12.84
N ILE A 107 7.65 11.68 -11.86
CA ILE A 107 7.65 12.03 -10.44
C ILE A 107 8.99 12.67 -10.04
N ARG A 108 10.11 12.15 -10.53
CA ARG A 108 11.44 12.73 -10.32
C ARG A 108 11.61 14.08 -11.01
N THR A 109 11.24 14.19 -12.28
CA THR A 109 11.36 15.44 -13.05
C THR A 109 10.54 16.57 -12.43
N LEU A 110 9.39 16.26 -11.84
CA LEU A 110 8.54 17.21 -11.12
C LEU A 110 9.03 17.53 -9.69
N GLY A 111 10.09 16.88 -9.20
CA GLY A 111 10.63 17.10 -7.86
C GLY A 111 9.72 16.65 -6.72
N PHE A 112 8.74 15.77 -6.99
CA PHE A 112 7.73 15.38 -6.00
C PHE A 112 8.31 14.53 -4.86
N LEU A 113 9.44 13.87 -5.08
CA LEU A 113 10.10 13.10 -4.03
C LEU A 113 10.74 13.99 -2.94
N ASP A 114 11.05 15.25 -3.25
CA ASP A 114 11.72 16.19 -2.33
C ASP A 114 10.81 17.29 -1.79
N MET A 115 9.50 17.18 -2.01
CA MET A 115 8.55 18.25 -1.76
C MET A 115 8.47 18.69 -0.29
N ASP A 116 8.76 17.80 0.66
CA ASP A 116 8.71 18.06 2.10
C ASP A 116 10.11 18.08 2.75
N ILE A 117 11.20 18.20 1.98
CA ILE A 117 12.58 18.12 2.50
C ILE A 117 12.89 19.13 3.62
N ASN A 118 12.25 20.30 3.57
CA ASN A 118 12.40 21.39 4.53
C ASN A 118 11.44 21.26 5.74
N ASP A 119 10.61 20.22 5.78
CA ASP A 119 9.70 19.99 6.88
C ASP A 119 10.44 19.37 8.08
N PRO A 120 10.39 20.00 9.28
CA PRO A 120 11.12 19.51 10.44
C PRO A 120 10.56 18.20 11.00
N GLN A 121 9.31 17.86 10.67
CA GLN A 121 8.66 16.64 11.13
C GLN A 121 8.80 15.50 10.12
N LEU A 122 9.41 15.73 8.95
CA LEU A 122 9.64 14.71 7.94
C LEU A 122 10.35 13.48 8.51
N THR A 123 9.87 12.29 8.16
CA THR A 123 10.60 11.05 8.41
C THR A 123 11.76 10.95 7.43
N ARG A 124 13.00 11.02 7.94
CA ARG A 124 14.22 10.92 7.12
C ARG A 124 14.80 9.51 7.20
N PHE A 125 15.04 8.91 6.04
CA PHE A 125 15.70 7.61 5.91
C PHE A 125 17.18 7.84 5.71
N ARG A 126 18.01 7.51 6.71
CA ARG A 126 19.43 7.88 6.75
C ARG A 126 20.37 6.93 5.98
N ASP A 127 19.93 5.71 5.66
CA ASP A 127 20.79 4.68 5.08
C ASP A 127 20.26 4.15 3.73
N HIS A 128 21.18 3.74 2.84
CA HIS A 128 20.90 2.98 1.61
C HIS A 128 20.24 1.62 1.88
N THR A 129 20.23 1.18 3.14
CA THR A 129 19.53 -0.02 3.58
C THR A 129 18.06 0.27 3.92
N GLY A 130 17.61 1.53 4.00
CA GLY A 130 16.18 1.85 3.96
C GLY A 130 15.33 1.42 5.15
N VAL A 131 15.91 0.87 6.23
CA VAL A 131 15.11 0.61 7.44
C VAL A 131 14.88 1.92 8.17
N VAL A 132 13.61 2.20 8.46
CA VAL A 132 13.16 3.30 9.30
C VAL A 132 13.78 3.14 10.69
N GLY A 133 14.99 3.65 10.87
CA GLY A 133 15.36 4.22 12.16
C GLY A 133 14.41 5.38 12.35
N THR A 134 13.26 5.16 13.01
CA THR A 134 12.49 6.28 13.54
C THR A 134 13.49 7.05 14.37
N SER A 135 13.89 8.21 13.86
CA SER A 135 14.67 9.16 14.60
C SER A 135 14.03 9.24 15.97
N LEU A 136 14.79 8.87 17.00
CA LEU A 136 14.57 9.28 18.37
C LEU A 136 14.31 10.78 18.33
N MET A 137 13.03 11.17 18.24
CA MET A 137 12.61 12.52 18.54
C MET A 137 12.71 12.62 20.07
N ALA A 138 13.90 13.03 20.49
CA ALA A 138 14.16 13.89 21.63
C ALA A 138 13.10 13.81 22.75
N ARG A 139 13.21 12.78 23.59
CA ARG A 139 12.77 12.87 24.98
C ARG A 139 13.80 13.73 25.74
N THR A 140 13.74 15.05 25.55
CA THR A 140 14.37 16.04 26.45
C THR A 140 13.22 16.73 27.18
N ARG A 141 13.05 16.73 28.51
CA ARG A 141 13.92 16.46 29.66
C ARG A 141 13.06 16.01 30.84
N GLY A 142 13.65 15.26 31.78
CA GLY A 142 13.26 15.28 33.19
C GLY A 142 12.66 14.00 33.75
N SER A 143 13.51 13.03 34.10
CA SER A 143 13.56 12.45 35.46
C SER A 143 14.48 11.25 35.47
N THR A 144 15.35 11.25 36.46
CA THR A 144 16.41 10.31 36.78
C THR A 144 15.91 8.88 37.08
N SER A 145 16.75 7.92 36.66
CA SER A 145 16.97 6.56 37.21
C SER A 145 16.44 5.37 36.39
N PRO A 146 17.29 4.35 36.11
CA PRO A 146 16.89 3.13 35.41
C PRO A 146 16.33 2.08 36.39
N PRO A 147 15.23 1.36 36.07
CA PRO A 147 14.92 0.12 36.78
C PRO A 147 15.65 -1.03 36.09
N GLY A 148 16.54 -1.67 36.84
CA GLY A 148 17.35 -2.79 36.41
C GLY A 148 16.57 -4.04 36.03
N LEU A 149 17.24 -4.86 35.22
CA LEU A 149 16.99 -6.27 34.98
C LEU A 149 16.59 -6.99 36.28
N ARG A 150 15.37 -7.55 36.32
CA ARG A 150 15.04 -8.66 37.20
C ARG A 150 14.61 -9.86 36.39
N VAL A 151 15.55 -10.79 36.29
CA VAL A 151 15.33 -12.20 36.00
C VAL A 151 14.47 -12.80 37.11
N GLY A 152 13.45 -13.59 36.74
CA GLY A 152 12.58 -14.29 37.68
C GLY A 152 11.78 -15.40 37.02
N ASN A 153 12.23 -16.63 37.30
CA ASN A 153 11.77 -17.96 36.90
C ASN A 153 10.28 -18.25 36.65
N ALA A 154 10.11 -19.31 35.85
CA ALA A 154 8.91 -20.06 35.49
C ALA A 154 8.01 -20.53 36.66
N GLY A 155 6.73 -20.72 36.34
CA GLY A 155 5.76 -21.51 37.11
C GLY A 155 4.45 -21.73 36.34
N MET A 156 4.16 -22.99 36.00
CA MET A 156 2.86 -23.48 35.49
C MET A 156 1.69 -23.14 36.43
N GLY A 157 0.49 -22.93 35.89
CA GLY A 157 -0.73 -22.80 36.70
C GLY A 157 -2.01 -22.69 35.87
N VAL A 158 -2.87 -23.69 36.02
CA VAL A 158 -4.17 -23.93 35.38
C VAL A 158 -5.27 -22.92 35.79
N GLY A 159 -6.16 -22.58 34.85
CA GLY A 159 -7.60 -22.28 34.96
C GLY A 159 -8.19 -21.53 36.18
N GLY A 160 -8.99 -20.48 35.90
CA GLY A 160 -9.97 -19.97 36.86
C GLY A 160 -10.55 -18.59 36.52
N SER A 161 -11.79 -18.57 36.05
CA SER A 161 -12.65 -17.38 35.96
C SER A 161 -13.08 -16.93 37.35
N ILE A 162 -12.89 -15.66 37.73
CA ILE A 162 -13.69 -14.97 38.76
C ILE A 162 -13.89 -13.50 38.38
N SER A 163 -15.16 -13.10 38.47
CA SER A 163 -15.70 -11.77 38.22
C SER A 163 -15.43 -10.79 39.38
N GLY A 164 -15.09 -9.54 39.02
CA GLY A 164 -15.60 -8.29 39.60
C GLY A 164 -15.26 -7.91 41.04
N VAL A 165 -14.40 -6.90 41.22
CA VAL A 165 -14.60 -5.79 42.19
C VAL A 165 -14.06 -4.51 41.55
N GLY A 166 -14.91 -3.48 41.52
CA GLY A 166 -14.74 -2.26 40.72
C GLY A 166 -13.64 -1.31 41.19
N SER A 167 -12.93 -0.77 40.20
CA SER A 167 -12.34 0.56 40.26
C SER A 167 -12.96 1.35 39.11
N SER A 168 -13.71 2.39 39.47
CA SER A 168 -14.38 3.32 38.59
C SER A 168 -13.39 4.06 37.67
N THR A 169 -13.11 3.47 36.51
CA THR A 169 -12.58 4.19 35.36
C THR A 169 -13.75 4.76 34.57
N LEU A 170 -13.73 6.07 34.38
CA LEU A 170 -14.59 6.76 33.42
C LEU A 170 -14.56 6.04 32.08
N ASP A 171 -15.73 5.62 31.62
CA ASP A 171 -16.01 5.15 30.27
C ASP A 171 -15.57 6.23 29.25
N GLY A 172 -14.36 6.09 28.74
CA GLY A 172 -13.92 6.72 27.51
C GLY A 172 -13.95 5.67 26.41
N GLY A 173 -15.05 5.57 25.68
CA GLY A 173 -15.13 4.81 24.43
C GLY A 173 -14.15 5.38 23.41
N GLY A 174 -12.87 5.01 23.52
CA GLY A 174 -11.78 5.53 22.71
C GLY A 174 -11.84 4.99 21.28
N GLY A 175 -12.60 5.66 20.42
CA GLY A 175 -12.56 5.41 18.98
C GLY A 175 -11.21 5.82 18.38
N CYS A 176 -10.71 5.06 17.41
CA CYS A 176 -9.48 5.40 16.70
C CYS A 176 -9.62 6.70 15.88
N SER A 177 -8.65 7.62 16.03
CA SER A 177 -8.60 8.94 15.40
C SER A 177 -8.62 8.91 13.87
N CYS A 178 -8.15 7.82 13.23
CA CYS A 178 -8.25 7.63 11.79
C CYS A 178 -9.71 7.75 11.27
N THR A 179 -10.69 7.45 12.12
CA THR A 179 -12.12 7.55 11.80
C THR A 179 -12.57 9.00 11.59
N LEU A 180 -11.93 9.96 12.26
CA LEU A 180 -12.22 11.38 12.08
C LEU A 180 -11.63 11.89 10.76
N PHE A 181 -10.46 11.40 10.39
CA PHE A 181 -9.69 11.91 9.25
C PHE A 181 -9.96 11.20 7.93
N LYS A 182 -10.79 10.16 7.88
CA LYS A 182 -11.14 9.49 6.61
C LYS A 182 -12.04 10.37 5.74
N ILE A 183 -11.97 10.21 4.42
CA ILE A 183 -12.71 11.05 3.47
C ILE A 183 -14.23 10.96 3.65
N SER A 184 -14.77 9.81 4.07
CA SER A 184 -16.21 9.67 4.37
C SER A 184 -16.67 10.59 5.50
N SER A 185 -15.78 10.93 6.43
CA SER A 185 -16.05 11.84 7.53
C SER A 185 -15.88 13.30 7.13
N THR A 186 -14.84 13.62 6.34
CA THR A 186 -14.55 15.01 5.93
C THR A 186 -15.40 15.49 4.75
N ASN A 187 -15.86 14.57 3.90
CA ASN A 187 -16.63 14.89 2.70
C ASN A 187 -17.71 13.81 2.42
N PRO A 188 -18.93 14.01 2.94
CA PRO A 188 -20.03 13.06 2.74
C PRO A 188 -20.41 12.82 1.26
N THR A 189 -20.14 13.78 0.38
CA THR A 189 -20.47 13.65 -1.06
C THR A 189 -19.60 12.60 -1.76
N SER A 190 -18.44 12.25 -1.18
CA SER A 190 -17.54 11.21 -1.68
C SER A 190 -18.20 9.83 -1.76
N ALA A 191 -19.24 9.56 -0.96
CA ALA A 191 -19.98 8.30 -1.06
C ALA A 191 -20.66 8.11 -2.42
N LYS A 192 -21.08 9.20 -3.06
CA LYS A 192 -21.72 9.15 -4.39
C LYS A 192 -20.70 9.14 -5.53
N THR A 193 -19.61 9.88 -5.39
CA THR A 193 -18.65 10.10 -6.48
C THR A 193 -17.47 9.15 -6.47
N THR A 194 -17.02 8.74 -5.29
CA THR A 194 -15.80 7.94 -5.07
C THR A 194 -15.99 6.92 -3.93
N PRO A 195 -16.97 6.00 -4.04
CA PRO A 195 -17.30 5.05 -2.97
C PRO A 195 -16.14 4.12 -2.56
N PHE A 196 -15.17 3.91 -3.45
CA PHE A 196 -13.99 3.09 -3.15
C PHE A 196 -12.91 3.82 -2.35
N TRP A 197 -13.00 5.14 -2.21
CA TRP A 197 -11.98 5.94 -1.53
C TRP A 197 -12.38 6.31 -0.10
N LEU A 198 -13.55 5.86 0.38
CA LEU A 198 -14.15 6.31 1.65
C LEU A 198 -13.29 6.14 2.90
N ALA A 199 -12.33 5.20 2.87
CA ALA A 199 -11.39 4.95 3.95
C ALA A 199 -9.99 5.57 3.73
N THR A 200 -9.80 6.35 2.66
CA THR A 200 -8.56 7.10 2.41
C THR A 200 -8.53 8.39 3.24
N PRO A 201 -7.35 9.03 3.43
CA PRO A 201 -7.29 10.32 4.12
C PRO A 201 -8.21 11.37 3.48
N GLY A 202 -8.91 12.13 4.31
CA GLY A 202 -9.83 13.19 3.93
C GLY A 202 -9.12 14.45 3.45
N TRP A 203 -9.88 15.49 3.15
CA TRP A 203 -9.34 16.80 2.76
C TRP A 203 -9.66 17.79 3.88
N ASN A 204 -8.68 18.60 4.32
CA ASN A 204 -8.96 19.65 5.27
C ASN A 204 -9.64 20.83 4.55
N SER A 205 -10.80 21.26 5.05
CA SER A 205 -11.57 22.37 4.49
C SER A 205 -10.90 23.73 4.68
N SER A 206 -9.96 23.86 5.63
CA SER A 206 -9.20 25.08 5.85
C SER A 206 -8.01 25.24 4.90
N TRP A 207 -7.69 24.23 4.08
CA TRP A 207 -6.57 24.31 3.15
C TRP A 207 -6.84 25.29 2.02
N THR A 208 -5.84 26.11 1.73
CA THR A 208 -5.75 26.88 0.50
C THR A 208 -5.69 25.96 -0.74
N LEU A 209 -5.90 26.54 -1.92
CA LEU A 209 -5.74 25.81 -3.17
C LEU A 209 -4.32 25.23 -3.31
N ALA A 210 -3.29 26.01 -2.93
CA ALA A 210 -1.91 25.57 -2.99
C ALA A 210 -1.67 24.36 -2.08
N GLU A 211 -2.11 24.41 -0.83
CA GLU A 211 -2.00 23.30 0.13
C GLU A 211 -2.73 22.05 -0.35
N THR A 212 -3.92 22.23 -0.92
CA THR A 212 -4.69 21.13 -1.53
C THR A 212 -3.92 20.50 -2.69
N ARG A 213 -3.25 21.30 -3.53
CA ARG A 213 -2.42 20.80 -4.64
C ARG A 213 -1.15 20.09 -4.15
N PHE A 214 -0.50 20.59 -3.11
CA PHE A 214 0.62 19.89 -2.47
C PHE A 214 0.16 18.54 -1.91
N GLU A 215 -0.96 18.48 -1.19
CA GLU A 215 -1.50 17.22 -0.70
C GLU A 215 -1.86 16.25 -1.86
N GLU A 216 -2.39 16.78 -2.96
CA GLU A 216 -2.65 15.99 -4.16
C GLU A 216 -1.37 15.36 -4.76
N GLN A 217 -0.25 16.09 -4.74
CA GLN A 217 1.06 15.60 -5.18
C GLN A 217 1.63 14.54 -4.21
N ARG A 218 1.51 14.72 -2.89
CA ARG A 218 1.90 13.68 -1.91
C ARG A 218 1.15 12.37 -2.16
N ARG A 219 -0.16 12.47 -2.38
CA ARG A 219 -1.00 11.30 -2.68
C ARG A 219 -0.63 10.63 -3.99
N LEU A 220 -0.20 11.40 -4.99
CA LEU A 220 0.30 10.84 -6.25
C LEU A 220 1.57 10.01 -6.02
N VAL A 221 2.53 10.52 -5.23
CA VAL A 221 3.74 9.76 -4.86
C VAL A 221 3.37 8.47 -4.14
N TRP A 222 2.53 8.52 -3.11
CA TRP A 222 2.16 7.31 -2.36
C TRP A 222 1.29 6.33 -3.15
N SER A 223 0.48 6.82 -4.09
CA SER A 223 -0.28 5.96 -5.02
C SER A 223 0.66 5.26 -6.00
N ALA A 224 1.66 5.98 -6.52
CA ALA A 224 2.69 5.41 -7.37
C ALA A 224 3.56 4.39 -6.61
N MET A 225 3.90 4.66 -5.34
CA MET A 225 4.57 3.69 -4.47
C MET A 225 3.71 2.44 -4.25
N THR A 226 2.39 2.58 -4.10
CA THR A 226 1.49 1.42 -3.97
C THR A 226 1.51 0.54 -5.23
N LEU A 227 1.50 1.14 -6.43
CA LEU A 227 1.61 0.37 -7.68
C LEU A 227 3.00 -0.28 -7.84
N ALA A 228 4.06 0.45 -7.48
CA ALA A 228 5.43 -0.08 -7.50
C ALA A 228 5.60 -1.24 -6.51
N ALA A 229 5.08 -1.12 -5.28
CA ALA A 229 5.09 -2.18 -4.28
C ALA A 229 4.35 -3.43 -4.77
N ALA A 230 3.17 -3.26 -5.37
CA ALA A 230 2.39 -4.35 -5.93
C ALA A 230 3.14 -5.06 -7.07
N HIS A 231 3.79 -4.28 -7.95
CA HIS A 231 4.64 -4.80 -9.01
C HIS A 231 5.82 -5.61 -8.45
N VAL A 232 6.58 -5.05 -7.50
CA VAL A 232 7.68 -5.74 -6.80
C VAL A 232 7.18 -7.02 -6.13
N SER A 233 5.99 -6.98 -5.53
CA SER A 233 5.36 -8.11 -4.85
C SER A 233 5.04 -9.24 -5.81
N TYR A 234 4.51 -8.92 -7.00
CA TYR A 234 4.23 -9.88 -8.05
C TYR A 234 5.51 -10.44 -8.66
N SER A 235 6.47 -9.59 -9.06
CA SER A 235 7.77 -10.02 -9.59
C SER A 235 8.51 -10.96 -8.64
N ASN A 236 8.59 -10.60 -7.35
CA ASN A 236 9.24 -11.44 -6.34
C ASN A 236 8.51 -12.77 -6.12
N SER A 237 7.17 -12.83 -6.27
CA SER A 237 6.43 -14.10 -6.18
C SER A 237 6.79 -15.09 -7.30
N LEU A 238 7.24 -14.56 -8.45
CA LEU A 238 7.75 -15.31 -9.59
C LEU A 238 9.28 -15.51 -9.55
N GLY A 239 9.95 -15.06 -8.48
CA GLY A 239 11.40 -15.13 -8.35
C GLY A 239 12.16 -14.10 -9.19
N LEU A 240 11.48 -13.14 -9.82
CA LEU A 240 12.08 -12.11 -10.68
C LEU A 240 12.58 -10.91 -9.86
N PRO A 241 13.68 -10.25 -10.28
CA PRO A 241 14.18 -9.05 -9.62
C PRO A 241 13.21 -7.87 -9.76
N PRO A 242 13.16 -6.96 -8.77
CA PRO A 242 12.37 -5.73 -8.86
C PRO A 242 12.92 -4.76 -9.90
N LEU A 243 12.07 -3.88 -10.44
CA LEU A 243 12.52 -2.75 -11.25
C LEU A 243 13.29 -1.74 -10.39
N ASP A 244 14.35 -1.16 -10.94
CA ASP A 244 15.09 -0.09 -10.29
C ASP A 244 14.33 1.25 -10.41
N LEU A 245 13.47 1.53 -9.44
CA LEU A 245 12.62 2.73 -9.39
C LEU A 245 13.02 3.61 -8.20
N ALA A 246 13.14 4.91 -8.41
CA ALA A 246 13.48 5.84 -7.34
C ALA A 246 12.41 5.86 -6.25
N ILE A 247 11.14 5.73 -6.61
CA ILE A 247 10.02 5.74 -5.67
C ILE A 247 10.02 4.53 -4.72
N THR A 248 10.81 3.48 -5.02
CA THR A 248 10.95 2.30 -4.16
C THR A 248 12.14 2.38 -3.21
N LYS A 249 12.95 3.46 -3.30
CA LYS A 249 14.16 3.67 -2.51
C LYS A 249 13.85 4.64 -1.36
N PRO A 250 13.86 4.20 -0.09
CA PRO A 250 13.43 5.06 1.02
C PRO A 250 14.24 6.34 1.17
N TRP A 251 15.55 6.31 0.92
CA TRP A 251 16.42 7.50 1.00
C TRP A 251 16.15 8.55 -0.08
N MET A 252 15.39 8.20 -1.13
CA MET A 252 14.98 9.15 -2.15
C MET A 252 13.64 9.82 -1.82
N ILE A 253 12.92 9.37 -0.78
CA ILE A 253 11.57 9.85 -0.47
C ILE A 253 11.63 10.81 0.73
N ASN A 254 11.48 12.09 0.45
CA ASN A 254 11.35 13.18 1.41
C ASN A 254 9.93 13.77 1.32
N VAL A 255 8.94 12.90 1.55
CA VAL A 255 7.50 13.21 1.50
C VAL A 255 6.83 12.75 2.80
N LEU A 256 5.96 13.58 3.38
CA LEU A 256 5.16 13.21 4.55
C LEU A 256 4.27 11.99 4.24
N PHE A 257 4.07 11.09 5.20
CA PHE A 257 3.21 9.92 5.00
C PHE A 257 1.74 10.32 4.73
N PRO A 258 0.95 9.44 4.09
CA PRO A 258 -0.43 9.76 3.75
C PRO A 258 -1.24 10.16 4.98
N GLY A 259 -1.90 11.32 4.91
CA GLY A 259 -2.76 11.83 5.97
C GLY A 259 -2.06 12.53 7.13
N GLU A 260 -0.72 12.58 7.19
CA GLU A 260 0.00 13.28 8.26
C GLU A 260 -0.39 14.76 8.37
N THR A 261 -0.62 15.41 7.23
CA THR A 261 -0.99 16.83 7.13
C THR A 261 -2.35 17.14 7.76
N LEU A 262 -3.23 16.14 7.93
CA LEU A 262 -4.53 16.31 8.56
C LEU A 262 -4.44 16.49 10.08
N TYR A 263 -3.32 16.09 10.68
CA TYR A 263 -3.04 16.26 12.10
C TYR A 263 -2.39 17.61 12.41
N ARG A 264 -2.16 18.43 11.40
CA ARG A 264 -1.78 19.84 11.55
C ARG A 264 -3.07 20.60 11.36
N GLY A 265 -3.57 21.28 12.40
CA GLY A 265 -4.88 21.94 12.35
C GLY A 265 -4.89 23.12 11.39
N SER A 266 -5.13 24.34 11.88
CA SER A 266 -5.30 25.50 10.99
C SER A 266 -4.00 26.01 10.35
N ASN A 267 -2.82 25.55 10.82
CA ASN A 267 -1.54 25.97 10.29
C ASN A 267 -0.66 24.77 9.91
N PRO A 268 -0.49 24.47 8.61
CA PRO A 268 0.28 23.32 8.15
C PRO A 268 1.80 23.44 8.36
N LYS A 269 2.29 24.61 8.81
CA LYS A 269 3.70 24.84 9.18
C LYS A 269 3.97 24.70 10.68
N LEU A 270 2.93 24.54 11.51
CA LEU A 270 3.08 24.30 12.95
C LEU A 270 3.23 22.80 13.26
N SER A 271 3.66 22.50 14.48
CA SER A 271 3.68 21.14 15.02
C SER A 271 2.29 20.51 14.94
N TYR A 272 2.24 19.18 14.89
CA TYR A 272 0.98 18.45 14.93
C TYR A 272 0.14 18.86 16.16
N ASP A 273 -1.15 19.06 15.97
CA ASP A 273 -2.10 19.37 17.04
C ASP A 273 -2.53 18.05 17.72
N ILE A 274 -1.56 17.41 18.39
CA ILE A 274 -1.75 16.12 19.08
C ILE A 274 -2.14 16.40 20.53
N LEU A 275 -3.27 15.90 20.98
CA LEU A 275 -3.62 15.95 22.40
C LEU A 275 -2.76 14.95 23.19
N PRO A 276 -2.45 15.20 24.48
CA PRO A 276 -1.73 14.25 25.30
C PRO A 276 -2.43 12.87 25.31
N GLY A 277 -1.78 11.86 24.74
CA GLY A 277 -2.31 10.49 24.64
C GLY A 277 -2.79 10.09 23.23
N ASP A 278 -2.87 11.02 22.28
CA ASP A 278 -3.22 10.68 20.90
C ASP A 278 -2.06 9.96 20.19
N PRO A 279 -2.35 8.96 19.34
CA PRO A 279 -1.33 8.28 18.55
C PRO A 279 -0.67 9.27 17.57
N SER A 280 0.62 9.06 17.35
CA SER A 280 1.40 9.85 16.38
C SER A 280 0.75 9.76 14.98
N PRO A 281 0.73 10.84 14.18
CA PRO A 281 0.26 10.81 12.79
C PRO A 281 0.98 9.77 11.93
N LYS A 282 2.24 9.47 12.29
CA LYS A 282 3.10 8.46 11.65
C LYS A 282 2.75 7.01 12.00
N ASP A 283 1.90 6.84 13.00
CA ASP A 283 1.33 5.57 13.43
C ASP A 283 -0.15 5.47 13.02
N SER A 284 -0.66 6.38 12.18
CA SER A 284 -1.95 6.18 11.49
C SER A 284 -1.89 4.96 10.56
N VAL A 285 -3.03 4.30 10.32
CA VAL A 285 -3.09 3.12 9.44
C VAL A 285 -2.49 3.40 8.06
N TRP A 286 -2.72 4.59 7.50
CA TRP A 286 -2.18 4.94 6.17
C TRP A 286 -0.66 5.10 6.17
N ALA A 287 -0.09 5.70 7.22
CA ALA A 287 1.35 5.83 7.38
C ALA A 287 2.03 4.47 7.62
N LEU A 288 1.42 3.62 8.46
CA LEU A 288 1.91 2.26 8.70
C LEU A 288 1.90 1.43 7.40
N TYR A 289 0.87 1.56 6.57
CA TYR A 289 0.81 0.88 5.27
C TYR A 289 1.88 1.35 4.29
N ALA A 290 2.08 2.66 4.19
CA ALA A 290 3.15 3.25 3.37
C ALA A 290 4.54 2.75 3.82
N ARG A 291 4.76 2.65 5.14
CA ARG A 291 5.99 2.07 5.72
C ARG A 291 6.14 0.59 5.39
N SER A 292 5.08 -0.22 5.51
CA SER A 292 5.12 -1.65 5.14
C SER A 292 5.49 -1.86 3.67
N GLN A 293 4.91 -1.07 2.77
CA GLN A 293 5.20 -1.11 1.33
C GLN A 293 6.68 -0.78 1.04
N LEU A 294 7.19 0.29 1.65
CA LEU A 294 8.60 0.69 1.49
C LEU A 294 9.57 -0.33 2.08
N LEU A 295 9.25 -0.88 3.24
CA LEU A 295 10.06 -1.89 3.90
C LEU A 295 10.16 -3.15 3.04
N PHE A 296 9.02 -3.61 2.49
CA PHE A 296 8.99 -4.76 1.59
C PHE A 296 9.78 -4.50 0.29
N ALA A 297 9.57 -3.34 -0.35
CA ALA A 297 10.29 -3.00 -1.57
C ALA A 297 11.81 -2.93 -1.33
N SER A 298 12.23 -2.37 -0.19
CA SER A 298 13.63 -2.33 0.22
C SER A 298 14.19 -3.73 0.45
N ALA A 299 13.44 -4.61 1.12
CA ALA A 299 13.86 -5.99 1.35
C ALA A 299 14.02 -6.78 0.04
N ALA A 300 13.12 -6.56 -0.93
CA ALA A 300 13.26 -7.13 -2.26
C ALA A 300 14.55 -6.62 -2.95
N HIS A 301 14.81 -5.31 -2.92
CA HIS A 301 16.04 -4.75 -3.50
C HIS A 301 17.31 -5.31 -2.84
N VAL A 302 17.34 -5.44 -1.52
CA VAL A 302 18.48 -6.01 -0.78
C VAL A 302 18.71 -7.47 -1.17
N LYS A 303 17.65 -8.28 -1.29
CA LYS A 303 17.74 -9.69 -1.72
C LYS A 303 18.42 -9.84 -3.09
N TYR A 304 18.09 -8.98 -4.05
CA TYR A 304 18.62 -9.03 -5.41
C TYR A 304 19.84 -8.12 -5.62
N SER A 305 20.41 -7.55 -4.57
CA SER A 305 21.57 -6.65 -4.69
C SER A 305 22.88 -7.41 -4.68
N ASP A 306 23.65 -7.27 -5.76
CA ASP A 306 25.04 -7.74 -5.84
C ASP A 306 26.03 -6.76 -5.20
N ARG A 307 25.57 -5.56 -4.82
CA ARG A 307 26.43 -4.48 -4.31
C ARG A 307 26.63 -4.52 -2.80
N LEU A 308 25.73 -5.17 -2.07
CA LEU A 308 25.75 -5.22 -0.61
C LEU A 308 26.54 -6.45 -0.15
N SER A 309 27.39 -6.27 0.86
CA SER A 309 28.05 -7.40 1.50
C SER A 309 27.04 -8.24 2.27
N GLU A 310 27.34 -9.52 2.49
CA GLU A 310 26.47 -10.41 3.28
C GLU A 310 26.28 -9.90 4.72
N LYS A 311 27.28 -9.21 5.27
CA LYS A 311 27.15 -8.54 6.57
C LYS A 311 26.10 -7.43 6.54
N ASP A 312 26.11 -6.59 5.50
CA ASP A 312 25.14 -5.49 5.36
C ASP A 312 23.73 -6.03 5.12
N LYS A 313 23.59 -7.12 4.35
CA LYS A 313 22.32 -7.82 4.14
C LYS A 313 21.78 -8.38 5.46
N ALA A 314 22.62 -9.02 6.27
CA ALA A 314 22.22 -9.55 7.58
C ALA A 314 21.82 -8.43 8.56
N GLU A 315 22.57 -7.32 8.59
CA GLU A 315 22.23 -6.17 9.43
C GLU A 315 20.89 -5.53 9.00
N PHE A 316 20.70 -5.33 7.70
CA PHE A 316 19.42 -4.88 7.16
C PHE A 316 18.28 -5.79 7.60
N ALA A 317 18.47 -7.10 7.45
CA ALA A 317 17.48 -8.12 7.73
C ALA A 317 17.04 -8.09 9.21
N VAL A 318 17.96 -7.85 10.16
CA VAL A 318 17.63 -7.72 11.60
C VAL A 318 16.78 -6.48 11.83
N ARG A 319 17.22 -5.34 11.29
CA ARG A 319 16.50 -4.07 11.43
C ARG A 319 15.11 -4.15 10.80
N ALA A 320 15.00 -4.77 9.62
CA ALA A 320 13.75 -4.96 8.91
C ALA A 320 12.78 -5.83 9.72
N TRP A 321 13.27 -6.92 10.33
CA TRP A 321 12.46 -7.76 11.21
C TRP A 321 11.87 -6.97 12.39
N LEU A 322 12.70 -6.23 13.12
CA LEU A 322 12.26 -5.41 14.26
C LEU A 322 11.23 -4.34 13.84
N GLU A 323 11.41 -3.74 12.66
CA GLU A 323 10.44 -2.79 12.14
C GLU A 323 9.12 -3.47 11.76
N THR A 324 9.12 -4.70 11.24
CA THR A 324 7.87 -5.42 11.00
C THR A 324 7.08 -5.66 12.28
N GLU A 325 7.74 -6.11 13.36
CA GLU A 325 7.09 -6.34 14.65
C GLU A 325 6.55 -5.05 15.26
N ARG A 326 7.30 -3.95 15.09
CA ARG A 326 6.84 -2.63 15.52
C ARG A 326 5.58 -2.18 14.76
N ILE A 327 5.56 -2.32 13.43
CA ILE A 327 4.42 -1.92 12.62
C ILE A 327 3.20 -2.79 12.96
N GLU A 328 3.38 -4.11 13.11
CA GLU A 328 2.31 -5.03 13.53
C GLU A 328 1.73 -4.61 14.89
N ALA A 329 2.58 -4.35 15.89
CA ALA A 329 2.13 -3.92 17.21
C ALA A 329 1.36 -2.58 17.17
N GLN A 330 1.76 -1.64 16.30
CA GLN A 330 1.02 -0.39 16.13
C GLN A 330 -0.31 -0.60 15.41
N LEU A 331 -0.37 -1.48 14.40
CA LEU A 331 -1.63 -1.84 13.74
C LEU A 331 -2.61 -2.49 14.73
N ASP A 332 -2.13 -3.33 15.64
CA ASP A 332 -2.98 -3.99 16.65
C ASP A 332 -3.63 -3.03 17.66
N VAL A 333 -3.12 -1.81 17.80
CA VAL A 333 -3.74 -0.74 18.62
C VAL A 333 -4.95 -0.11 17.90
N HIS A 334 -5.06 -0.24 16.58
CA HIS A 334 -6.15 0.38 15.82
C HIS A 334 -7.45 -0.43 15.91
N THR A 335 -8.52 0.25 16.28
CA THR A 335 -9.89 -0.31 16.35
C THR A 335 -10.78 0.11 15.18
N CYS A 336 -10.25 0.87 14.21
CA CYS A 336 -11.01 1.39 13.06
C CYS A 336 -11.16 0.38 11.92
N ASP A 337 -12.14 0.60 11.04
CA ASP A 337 -12.37 -0.24 9.86
C ASP A 337 -11.49 0.13 8.64
N VAL A 338 -10.47 0.99 8.81
CA VAL A 338 -9.59 1.41 7.69
C VAL A 338 -8.77 0.25 7.16
N GLU A 339 -8.26 -0.63 8.04
CA GLU A 339 -7.53 -1.84 7.62
C GLU A 339 -8.43 -2.78 6.81
N LYS A 340 -9.67 -2.97 7.24
CA LYS A 340 -10.67 -3.80 6.54
C LYS A 340 -10.99 -3.23 5.16
N ALA A 341 -11.15 -1.92 5.04
CA ALA A 341 -11.46 -1.26 3.77
C ALA A 341 -10.32 -1.37 2.75
N THR A 342 -9.10 -1.62 3.22
CA THR A 342 -7.90 -1.82 2.40
C THR A 342 -7.46 -3.29 2.32
N ILE A 343 -8.34 -4.22 2.73
CA ILE A 343 -8.12 -5.68 2.62
C ILE A 343 -6.84 -6.12 3.37
N TYR A 344 -6.49 -5.44 4.47
CA TYR A 344 -5.29 -5.77 5.25
C TYR A 344 -3.98 -5.75 4.43
N HIS A 345 -3.94 -4.98 3.33
CA HIS A 345 -2.81 -4.96 2.39
C HIS A 345 -1.47 -4.62 3.06
N GLY A 346 -1.48 -3.78 4.10
CA GLY A 346 -0.28 -3.50 4.89
C GLY A 346 0.31 -4.74 5.59
N ARG A 347 -0.55 -5.60 6.15
CA ARG A 347 -0.13 -6.84 6.83
C ARG A 347 0.39 -7.89 5.85
N GLU A 348 -0.10 -7.88 4.61
CA GLU A 348 0.47 -8.69 3.53
C GLU A 348 1.95 -8.35 3.29
N TYR A 349 2.29 -7.06 3.18
CA TYR A 349 3.68 -6.63 2.96
C TYR A 349 4.60 -6.93 4.16
N LEU A 350 4.08 -6.84 5.39
CA LEU A 350 4.84 -7.21 6.60
C LEU A 350 5.22 -8.69 6.57
N PHE A 351 4.27 -9.56 6.27
CA PHE A 351 4.56 -10.98 6.10
C PHE A 351 5.53 -11.25 4.94
N ASN A 352 5.31 -10.63 3.77
CA ASN A 352 6.21 -10.83 2.63
C ASN A 352 7.64 -10.39 2.97
N THR A 353 7.79 -9.32 3.76
CA THR A 353 9.09 -8.88 4.29
C THR A 353 9.68 -9.93 5.22
N GLN A 354 8.92 -10.41 6.21
CA GLN A 354 9.37 -11.43 7.16
C GLN A 354 9.81 -12.71 6.44
N ASN A 355 9.06 -13.15 5.42
CA ASN A 355 9.39 -14.33 4.62
C ASN A 355 10.71 -14.13 3.84
N LEU A 356 10.85 -12.99 3.15
CA LEU A 356 12.09 -12.64 2.44
C LEU A 356 13.30 -12.63 3.36
N VAL A 357 13.18 -11.91 4.48
CA VAL A 357 14.22 -11.75 5.48
C VAL A 357 14.59 -13.10 6.10
N SER A 358 13.60 -13.94 6.45
CA SER A 358 13.83 -15.28 6.99
C SER A 358 14.59 -16.18 6.00
N SER A 359 14.26 -16.13 4.70
CA SER A 359 14.95 -16.93 3.68
C SER A 359 16.42 -16.54 3.47
N GLN A 360 16.80 -15.29 3.78
CA GLN A 360 18.17 -14.81 3.70
C GLN A 360 18.99 -15.20 4.94
N PHE A 361 18.36 -15.29 6.10
CA PHE A 361 19.04 -15.67 7.35
C PHE A 361 19.44 -17.14 7.40
N THR A 362 18.68 -18.04 6.78
CA THR A 362 19.00 -19.47 6.73
C THR A 362 20.28 -19.78 5.94
N SER A 363 20.71 -18.86 5.07
CA SER A 363 21.87 -19.09 4.20
C SER A 363 23.19 -18.49 4.74
N HIS A 364 23.17 -17.51 5.65
CA HIS A 364 24.39 -16.72 5.92
C HIS A 364 24.72 -16.36 7.39
N VAL A 365 23.78 -16.32 8.36
CA VAL A 365 24.12 -16.05 9.78
C VAL A 365 23.11 -16.70 10.75
N PRO A 366 23.54 -17.55 11.71
CA PRO A 366 22.67 -18.08 12.77
C PRO A 366 22.33 -16.98 13.78
N HIS A 367 21.05 -16.65 13.93
CA HIS A 367 20.58 -15.66 14.90
C HIS A 367 20.03 -16.38 16.16
N PRO A 368 20.40 -16.00 17.40
CA PRO A 368 20.02 -16.71 18.63
C PRO A 368 18.51 -16.80 18.94
N TYR A 369 17.66 -16.00 18.30
CA TYR A 369 16.19 -16.10 18.41
C TYR A 369 15.54 -16.94 17.30
N LEU A 370 16.32 -17.30 16.29
CA LEU A 370 15.95 -18.24 15.23
C LEU A 370 16.50 -19.59 15.65
N GLY A 371 15.68 -20.42 16.29
CA GLY A 371 16.02 -21.83 16.45
C GLY A 371 16.42 -22.44 15.09
N ASP A 372 17.34 -23.41 15.15
CA ASP A 372 17.86 -24.24 14.05
C ASP A 372 17.47 -23.83 12.63
N GLY A 373 18.07 -22.73 12.14
CA GLY A 373 18.32 -22.43 10.73
C GLY A 373 17.21 -22.62 9.69
N SER A 374 15.95 -22.69 10.10
CA SER A 374 14.84 -23.09 9.24
C SER A 374 13.81 -21.97 9.14
N PHE A 375 13.18 -21.91 7.97
CA PHE A 375 11.89 -21.27 7.75
C PHE A 375 11.08 -21.18 9.04
N HIS A 376 10.67 -19.97 9.44
CA HIS A 376 9.94 -19.74 10.67
C HIS A 376 8.52 -20.29 10.60
N ARG A 377 8.41 -21.61 10.75
CA ARG A 377 7.18 -22.37 10.63
C ARG A 377 6.08 -21.79 11.50
N ALA A 378 6.39 -21.35 12.73
CA ALA A 378 5.41 -20.73 13.62
C ALA A 378 4.81 -19.44 13.05
N LYS A 379 5.63 -18.51 12.54
CA LYS A 379 5.12 -17.28 11.90
C LYS A 379 4.41 -17.59 10.59
N ALA A 380 4.90 -18.53 9.79
CA ALA A 380 4.23 -18.95 8.57
C ALA A 380 2.86 -19.56 8.86
N VAL A 381 2.73 -20.42 9.87
CA VAL A 381 1.44 -20.97 10.32
C VAL A 381 0.51 -19.86 10.83
N ASN A 382 1.01 -18.92 11.64
CA ASN A 382 0.21 -17.78 12.11
C ASN A 382 -0.29 -16.92 10.94
N TRP A 383 0.57 -16.64 9.96
CA TRP A 383 0.17 -15.89 8.78
C TRP A 383 -0.81 -16.67 7.91
N LEU A 384 -0.59 -17.97 7.66
CA LEU A 384 -1.54 -18.79 6.90
C LEU A 384 -2.91 -18.84 7.61
N ASN A 385 -2.95 -18.88 8.94
CA ASN A 385 -4.19 -18.75 9.71
C ASN A 385 -4.82 -17.37 9.57
N HIS A 386 -4.03 -16.30 9.57
CA HIS A 386 -4.52 -14.94 9.31
C HIS A 386 -5.07 -14.81 7.88
N GLN A 387 -4.35 -15.31 6.88
CA GLN A 387 -4.79 -15.34 5.48
C GLN A 387 -6.04 -16.18 5.28
N ARG A 388 -6.22 -17.26 6.04
CA ARG A 388 -7.49 -18.01 6.05
C ARG A 388 -8.65 -17.14 6.54
N HIS A 389 -8.44 -16.35 7.59
CA HIS A 389 -9.46 -15.39 8.06
C HIS A 389 -9.72 -14.30 7.02
N VAL A 390 -8.69 -13.75 6.39
CA VAL A 390 -8.82 -12.75 5.33
C VAL A 390 -9.53 -13.33 4.11
N ALA A 391 -9.17 -14.55 3.69
CA ALA A 391 -9.83 -15.28 2.62
C ALA A 391 -11.30 -15.52 2.96
N ASN A 392 -11.63 -16.04 4.14
CA ASN A 392 -13.01 -16.23 4.58
C ASN A 392 -13.78 -14.90 4.64
N PHE A 393 -13.14 -13.79 5.05
CA PHE A 393 -13.74 -12.47 5.03
C PHE A 393 -13.97 -11.96 3.61
N LEU A 394 -12.99 -12.09 2.72
CA LEU A 394 -13.09 -11.69 1.33
C LEU A 394 -14.14 -12.51 0.59
N PHE A 395 -14.13 -13.84 0.74
CA PHE A 395 -15.02 -14.76 0.04
C PHE A 395 -16.41 -14.84 0.65
N GLY A 396 -16.54 -14.84 1.98
CA GLY A 396 -17.83 -14.75 2.65
C GLY A 396 -18.53 -13.41 2.39
N ARG A 397 -17.77 -12.32 2.19
CA ARG A 397 -18.35 -11.06 1.71
C ARG A 397 -18.54 -11.01 0.20
N LEU A 398 -17.75 -11.73 -0.59
CA LEU A 398 -18.07 -11.90 -2.02
C LEU A 398 -19.43 -12.59 -2.16
N GLU A 399 -19.75 -13.59 -1.33
CA GLU A 399 -21.08 -14.21 -1.27
C GLU A 399 -22.17 -13.23 -0.80
N MET A 400 -21.94 -12.45 0.27
CA MET A 400 -22.89 -11.43 0.75
C MET A 400 -23.04 -10.21 -0.19
N ILE A 401 -22.03 -9.94 -1.03
CA ILE A 401 -22.03 -8.91 -2.09
C ILE A 401 -22.58 -9.50 -3.42
N THR A 402 -22.66 -10.83 -3.55
CA THR A 402 -23.33 -11.50 -4.68
C THR A 402 -24.84 -11.64 -4.48
N GLY A 403 -25.37 -11.30 -3.30
CA GLY A 403 -26.79 -11.11 -3.06
C GLY A 403 -27.26 -9.71 -3.45
N LEU A 404 -27.54 -9.49 -4.75
CA LEU A 404 -28.25 -8.33 -5.34
C LEU A 404 -27.57 -6.94 -5.34
N HIS A 405 -27.35 -6.46 -6.58
CA HIS A 405 -26.98 -5.11 -7.06
C HIS A 405 -25.50 -4.69 -6.96
N HIS A 406 -24.77 -5.05 -8.03
CA HIS A 406 -23.41 -4.66 -8.43
C HIS A 406 -22.27 -5.49 -7.82
N ASN A 407 -21.91 -6.59 -8.49
CA ASN A 407 -20.75 -7.41 -8.17
C ASN A 407 -19.45 -6.55 -8.25
N LEU A 408 -18.96 -6.11 -7.09
CA LEU A 408 -17.81 -5.21 -6.99
C LEU A 408 -16.50 -5.87 -7.45
N LEU A 409 -16.40 -7.21 -7.41
CA LEU A 409 -15.22 -7.93 -7.88
C LEU A 409 -15.10 -7.85 -9.41
N ALA A 410 -16.23 -7.94 -10.12
CA ALA A 410 -16.27 -7.78 -11.57
C ALA A 410 -15.78 -6.39 -12.04
N LYS A 411 -15.66 -5.42 -11.13
CA LYS A 411 -15.10 -4.08 -11.37
C LYS A 411 -13.63 -3.94 -11.01
N ARG A 412 -12.94 -5.05 -10.70
CA ARG A 412 -11.55 -5.06 -10.23
C ARG A 412 -10.67 -6.07 -10.99
N PRO A 413 -10.53 -5.91 -12.32
CA PRO A 413 -9.70 -6.80 -13.15
C PRO A 413 -8.22 -6.82 -12.75
N TYR A 414 -7.72 -5.77 -12.10
CA TYR A 414 -6.35 -5.74 -11.57
C TYR A 414 -6.09 -6.78 -10.47
N PHE A 415 -7.13 -7.35 -9.84
CA PHE A 415 -6.93 -8.41 -8.84
C PHE A 415 -6.51 -9.76 -9.43
N ILE A 416 -6.64 -9.97 -10.75
CA ILE A 416 -6.20 -11.22 -11.40
C ILE A 416 -4.73 -11.52 -11.07
N PHE A 417 -3.83 -10.55 -11.30
CA PHE A 417 -2.40 -10.74 -11.00
C PHE A 417 -2.09 -10.79 -9.51
N TRP A 418 -2.90 -10.13 -8.67
CA TRP A 418 -2.79 -10.29 -7.23
C TRP A 418 -3.10 -11.73 -6.81
N PHE A 419 -4.18 -12.34 -7.32
CA PHE A 419 -4.49 -13.75 -7.07
C PHE A 419 -3.38 -14.69 -7.55
N PHE A 420 -2.86 -14.49 -8.77
CA PHE A 420 -1.71 -15.26 -9.26
C PHE A 420 -0.50 -15.16 -8.34
N GLY A 421 -0.16 -13.94 -7.90
CA GLY A 421 0.95 -13.72 -6.97
C GLY A 421 0.75 -14.43 -5.63
N GLN A 422 -0.48 -14.46 -5.10
CA GLN A 422 -0.78 -15.18 -3.87
C GLN A 422 -0.70 -16.70 -4.04
N VAL A 423 -1.26 -17.25 -5.12
CA VAL A 423 -1.16 -18.68 -5.43
C VAL A 423 0.31 -19.09 -5.56
N ALA A 424 1.12 -18.32 -6.30
CA ALA A 424 2.56 -18.56 -6.41
C ALA A 424 3.27 -18.56 -5.05
N ARG A 425 2.95 -17.60 -4.15
CA ARG A 425 3.51 -17.56 -2.80
C ARG A 425 3.14 -18.77 -1.96
N TYR A 426 1.87 -19.19 -1.97
CA TYR A 426 1.45 -20.38 -1.23
C TYR A 426 2.12 -21.65 -1.74
N LEU A 427 2.29 -21.77 -3.06
CA LEU A 427 3.04 -22.89 -3.66
C LEU A 427 4.52 -22.83 -3.27
N ASN A 428 5.15 -21.65 -3.25
CA ASN A 428 6.53 -21.49 -2.79
C ASN A 428 6.68 -21.89 -1.30
N ILE A 429 5.74 -21.51 -0.43
CA ILE A 429 5.72 -21.91 0.98
C ILE A 429 5.60 -23.43 1.11
N TRP A 430 4.70 -24.04 0.33
CA TRP A 430 4.56 -25.50 0.30
C TRP A 430 5.82 -26.19 -0.20
N GLN A 431 6.49 -25.66 -1.23
CA GLN A 431 7.76 -26.20 -1.73
C GLN A 431 8.87 -26.15 -0.66
N GLN A 432 8.86 -25.14 0.21
CA GLN A 432 9.80 -25.03 1.34
C GLN A 432 9.46 -26.01 2.48
N ASP A 433 8.18 -26.25 2.77
CA ASP A 433 7.73 -27.21 3.79
C ASP A 433 6.46 -27.94 3.32
N ASN A 434 6.65 -29.16 2.81
CA ASN A 434 5.56 -30.01 2.31
C ASN A 434 4.64 -30.57 3.42
N THR A 435 4.82 -30.17 4.67
CA THR A 435 3.86 -30.50 5.74
C THR A 435 2.82 -29.40 5.95
N LEU A 436 3.00 -28.22 5.35
CA LEU A 436 2.09 -27.08 5.45
C LEU A 436 0.90 -27.19 4.47
N ILE A 437 0.06 -28.21 4.65
CA ILE A 437 -1.07 -28.50 3.72
C ILE A 437 -2.02 -27.30 3.62
N MET A 438 -2.12 -26.52 4.69
CA MET A 438 -2.85 -25.25 4.74
C MET A 438 -2.49 -24.28 3.60
N ALA A 439 -1.23 -24.25 3.14
CA ALA A 439 -0.83 -23.40 2.03
C ALA A 439 -1.51 -23.85 0.71
N LEU A 440 -1.58 -25.16 0.45
CA LEU A 440 -2.30 -25.70 -0.71
C LEU A 440 -3.81 -25.44 -0.62
N ASP A 441 -4.41 -25.55 0.56
CA ASP A 441 -5.83 -25.27 0.75
C ASP A 441 -6.17 -23.81 0.46
N LEU A 442 -5.32 -22.87 0.91
CA LEU A 442 -5.47 -21.46 0.61
C LEU A 442 -5.28 -21.17 -0.89
N ALA A 443 -4.28 -21.78 -1.53
CA ALA A 443 -4.08 -21.66 -2.96
C ALA A 443 -5.34 -22.10 -3.74
N LYS A 444 -5.94 -23.25 -3.38
CA LYS A 444 -7.19 -23.74 -3.98
C LYS A 444 -8.36 -22.79 -3.74
N THR A 445 -8.44 -22.18 -2.56
CA THR A 445 -9.52 -21.25 -2.21
C THR A 445 -9.47 -19.96 -3.05
N LEU A 446 -8.28 -19.58 -3.54
CA LEU A 446 -8.11 -18.43 -4.44
C LEU A 446 -8.41 -18.73 -5.91
N LEU A 447 -8.55 -20.00 -6.33
CA LEU A 447 -8.79 -20.34 -7.73
C LEU A 447 -10.18 -19.88 -8.23
N PRO A 448 -11.32 -20.17 -7.54
CA PRO A 448 -12.64 -19.75 -8.02
C PRO A 448 -12.79 -18.25 -8.33
N PRO A 449 -12.40 -17.30 -7.46
CA PRO A 449 -12.51 -15.87 -7.77
C PRO A 449 -11.58 -15.43 -8.91
N MET A 450 -10.43 -16.09 -9.07
CA MET A 450 -9.47 -15.83 -10.14
C MET A 450 -10.03 -16.32 -11.48
N GLU A 451 -10.50 -17.56 -11.56
CA GLU A 451 -11.17 -18.14 -12.73
C GLU A 451 -12.40 -17.33 -13.13
N TYR A 452 -13.19 -16.89 -12.15
CA TYR A 452 -14.31 -15.99 -12.39
C TYR A 452 -13.87 -14.69 -13.09
N LEU A 453 -12.84 -14.00 -12.57
CA LEU A 453 -12.35 -12.77 -13.17
C LEU A 453 -11.77 -12.97 -14.56
N MET A 454 -11.01 -14.06 -14.77
CA MET A 454 -10.45 -14.42 -16.07
C MET A 454 -11.55 -14.73 -17.09
N SER A 455 -12.66 -15.36 -16.67
CA SER A 455 -13.80 -15.67 -17.56
C SER A 455 -14.51 -14.41 -18.07
N ILE A 456 -14.59 -13.35 -17.25
CA ILE A 456 -15.28 -12.11 -17.60
C ILE A 456 -14.36 -11.06 -18.21
N TYR A 457 -13.03 -11.17 -18.02
CA TYR A 457 -12.00 -10.37 -18.68
C TYR A 457 -11.00 -11.28 -19.42
N PRO A 458 -11.41 -11.87 -20.56
CA PRO A 458 -10.50 -12.71 -21.31
C PRO A 458 -9.38 -11.87 -21.94
N SER A 459 -8.14 -12.33 -21.79
CA SER A 459 -6.98 -11.87 -22.54
C SER A 459 -6.64 -12.87 -23.65
N GLU A 460 -6.21 -12.39 -24.81
CA GLU A 460 -5.89 -13.24 -25.98
C GLU A 460 -4.50 -13.90 -25.88
N ARG A 461 -3.77 -13.68 -24.78
CA ARG A 461 -2.51 -14.33 -24.47
C ARG A 461 -2.69 -15.21 -23.24
N GLU A 462 -2.67 -16.53 -23.47
CA GLU A 462 -2.38 -17.58 -22.48
C GLU A 462 -0.87 -17.76 -22.36
#